data_AF-A0A6I2V138-F1
#
_entry.id   AF-A0A6I2V138-F1
#
_cell.length_a   1.000
_cell.length_b   1.000
_cell.length_c   1.000
_cell.angle_alpha   90.00
_cell.angle_beta   90.00
_cell.angle_gamma   90.00
#
_symmetry.space_group_name_H-M   'P 1'
#
loop_
_entity.id
_entity.type
_entity.pdbx_description
1 polymer ?
#
loop_
_entity_poly.entity_id
_entity_poly.type
_entity_poly.pdbx_seq_one_letter_code
_entity_poly.pdbx_strand_id
1 'polypeptide(L)'
;MSVPDKSNFTALILVSGVDKPGITSAVINKLAEFSIEILDIKQIIAGERLLQTILIKLIPDHAEAIEQDLIELGNQISADIAIDFSQSASLSADKLKAYFMLVERNLQPKRLAYLTDFIQEVGGNILTMQIEKIVDLTSLVFKAEFAFLDFESIKQQTKQMALANNLDIYFDTELLNNGDRKLFVFDMDSTLIGEEVIDQLAERAGVADQVKAITQSAMAGSIDFAQSLIERVTLLAGVSISTLDEVGKALTFNLGVNETIKAIKKAGHKVAVVSGGFIDVIEKPLSDLVIDHIYANKLEIANGKLTGKLTGPIMDAQGKASALKEAAKIENIPLANTVVIGDGANDLEMMSISGHSFAYNGKQIVKEKSESTISHPDMRALLLFAGIN
;
A
#
# COMPACT_ATOMS: atom_id res chain seq x y z
N MET A 1 -6.24 -57.67 2.57
CA MET A 1 -5.13 -56.71 2.49
C MET A 1 -5.43 -55.76 1.36
N SER A 2 -5.88 -54.54 1.66
CA SER A 2 -6.03 -53.48 0.67
C SER A 2 -4.63 -53.08 0.21
N VAL A 3 -4.37 -53.15 -1.10
CA VAL A 3 -3.16 -52.59 -1.70
C VAL A 3 -3.15 -51.10 -1.36
N PRO A 4 -2.09 -50.56 -0.73
CA PRO A 4 -2.02 -49.13 -0.45
C PRO A 4 -2.18 -48.37 -1.77
N ASP A 5 -3.04 -47.36 -1.76
CA ASP A 5 -3.30 -46.53 -2.93
C ASP A 5 -2.00 -45.85 -3.35
N LYS A 6 -1.36 -46.37 -4.41
CA LYS A 6 -0.09 -45.86 -4.96
C LYS A 6 -0.28 -44.55 -5.73
N SER A 7 -1.49 -43.97 -5.74
CA SER A 7 -1.87 -42.81 -6.54
C SER A 7 -1.22 -41.48 -6.14
N ASN A 8 -0.51 -41.42 -5.01
CA ASN A 8 0.05 -40.19 -4.42
C ASN A 8 1.57 -40.24 -4.17
N PHE A 9 2.34 -41.04 -4.91
CA PHE A 9 3.80 -41.02 -4.81
C PHE A 9 4.39 -39.87 -5.66
N THR A 10 5.24 -39.05 -5.03
CA THR A 10 5.78 -37.82 -5.62
C THR A 10 7.27 -37.69 -5.39
N ALA A 11 7.96 -36.95 -6.26
CA ALA A 11 9.36 -36.57 -6.06
C ALA A 11 9.51 -35.05 -6.23
N LEU A 12 10.21 -34.40 -5.30
CA LEU A 12 10.65 -33.02 -5.43
C LEU A 12 12.10 -33.01 -5.90
N ILE A 13 12.33 -32.49 -7.11
CA ILE A 13 13.65 -32.35 -7.72
C ILE A 13 14.11 -30.92 -7.52
N LEU A 14 15.28 -30.73 -6.92
CA LEU A 14 15.96 -29.44 -6.78
C LEU A 14 17.20 -29.41 -7.67
N VAL A 15 17.23 -28.49 -8.62
CA VAL A 15 18.37 -28.20 -9.48
C VAL A 15 19.00 -26.88 -9.01
N SER A 16 20.29 -26.88 -8.70
CA SER A 16 21.00 -25.70 -8.25
C SER A 16 22.40 -25.58 -8.85
N GLY A 17 22.88 -24.36 -9.13
CA GLY A 17 24.18 -24.18 -9.76
C GLY A 17 24.42 -22.78 -10.28
N VAL A 18 25.47 -22.60 -11.08
CA VAL A 18 25.70 -21.37 -11.86
C VAL A 18 24.74 -21.37 -13.04
N ASP A 19 23.99 -20.28 -13.22
CA ASP A 19 23.02 -20.16 -14.29
C ASP A 19 23.70 -20.17 -15.68
N LYS A 20 23.11 -20.91 -16.62
CA LYS A 20 23.52 -20.92 -18.02
C LYS A 20 22.39 -21.43 -18.92
N PRO A 21 22.38 -21.03 -20.20
CA PRO A 21 21.42 -21.55 -21.17
C PRO A 21 21.43 -23.08 -21.23
N GLY A 22 20.25 -23.68 -21.28
CA GLY A 22 20.07 -25.11 -21.54
C GLY A 22 19.90 -26.01 -20.31
N ILE A 23 20.14 -25.54 -19.07
CA ILE A 23 19.93 -26.35 -17.85
C ILE A 23 18.50 -26.90 -17.80
N THR A 24 17.50 -26.01 -17.84
CA THR A 24 16.08 -26.40 -17.78
C THR A 24 15.72 -27.35 -18.91
N SER A 25 16.18 -27.10 -20.13
CA SER A 25 15.90 -27.97 -21.27
C SER A 25 16.49 -29.36 -21.07
N ALA A 26 17.71 -29.47 -20.55
CA ALA A 26 18.37 -30.75 -20.34
C ALA A 26 17.64 -31.58 -19.28
N VAL A 27 17.22 -30.96 -18.17
CA VAL A 27 16.46 -31.62 -17.10
C VAL A 27 15.10 -32.09 -17.60
N ILE A 28 14.35 -31.22 -18.30
CA ILE A 28 13.03 -31.58 -18.83
C ILE A 28 13.13 -32.70 -19.88
N ASN A 29 14.12 -32.64 -20.77
CA ASN A 29 14.33 -33.71 -21.75
C ASN A 29 14.65 -35.05 -21.09
N LYS A 30 15.45 -35.05 -20.02
CA LYS A 30 15.76 -36.26 -19.27
C LYS A 30 14.53 -36.82 -18.56
N LEU A 31 13.73 -35.96 -17.93
CA LEU A 31 12.47 -36.34 -17.30
C LEU A 31 11.43 -36.87 -18.30
N ALA A 32 11.44 -36.39 -19.54
CA ALA A 32 10.54 -36.84 -20.60
C ALA A 32 10.77 -38.30 -21.04
N GLU A 33 11.87 -38.92 -20.62
CA GLU A 33 12.15 -40.34 -20.85
C GLU A 33 11.28 -41.26 -19.97
N PHE A 34 10.63 -40.71 -18.92
CA PHE A 34 9.82 -41.45 -17.96
C PHE A 34 8.32 -41.16 -18.12
N SER A 35 7.47 -42.13 -17.77
CA SER A 35 6.01 -41.91 -17.65
C SER A 35 5.70 -41.28 -16.28
N ILE A 36 5.76 -39.96 -16.23
CA ILE A 36 5.52 -39.13 -15.05
C ILE A 36 4.62 -37.93 -15.39
N GLU A 37 4.09 -37.26 -14.37
CA GLU A 37 3.32 -36.03 -14.50
C GLU A 37 4.02 -34.91 -13.71
N ILE A 38 4.25 -33.74 -14.32
CA ILE A 38 4.78 -32.57 -13.60
C ILE A 38 3.62 -31.86 -12.90
N LEU A 39 3.70 -31.72 -11.59
CA LEU A 39 2.68 -31.08 -10.75
C LEU A 39 2.96 -29.60 -10.49
N ASP A 40 4.23 -29.22 -10.32
CA ASP A 40 4.65 -27.83 -10.10
C ASP A 40 6.08 -27.62 -10.62
N ILE A 41 6.36 -26.42 -11.11
CA ILE A 41 7.70 -26.01 -11.52
C ILE A 41 7.95 -24.55 -11.15
N LYS A 42 9.06 -24.29 -10.45
CA LYS A 42 9.50 -22.92 -10.11
C LYS A 42 10.97 -22.78 -10.43
N GLN A 43 11.34 -21.62 -10.94
CA GLN A 43 12.72 -21.28 -11.24
C GLN A 43 13.01 -19.86 -10.76
N ILE A 44 14.12 -19.71 -10.05
CA ILE A 44 14.61 -18.43 -9.53
C ILE A 44 16.07 -18.30 -9.94
N ILE A 45 16.43 -17.12 -10.46
CA ILE A 45 17.82 -16.72 -10.71
C ILE A 45 18.16 -15.62 -9.71
N ALA A 46 19.16 -15.86 -8.88
CA ALA A 46 19.64 -14.92 -7.88
C ALA A 46 21.13 -14.61 -8.13
N GLY A 47 21.41 -13.43 -8.69
CA GLY A 47 22.73 -13.13 -9.24
C GLY A 47 23.03 -14.05 -10.40
N GLU A 48 24.11 -14.82 -10.31
CA GLU A 48 24.51 -15.83 -11.31
C GLU A 48 24.12 -17.25 -10.89
N ARG A 49 23.24 -17.42 -9.90
CA ARG A 49 22.86 -18.74 -9.37
C ARG A 49 21.44 -19.11 -9.77
N LEU A 50 21.28 -20.32 -10.29
CA LEU A 50 20.00 -20.95 -10.57
C LEU A 50 19.55 -21.77 -9.37
N LEU A 51 18.27 -21.66 -9.03
CA LEU A 51 17.52 -22.59 -8.18
C LEU A 51 16.22 -22.95 -8.91
N GLN A 52 16.03 -24.22 -9.22
CA GLN A 52 14.82 -24.72 -9.87
C GLN A 52 14.26 -25.91 -9.09
N THR A 53 12.97 -25.86 -8.79
CA THR A 53 12.24 -26.95 -8.17
C THR A 53 11.23 -27.53 -9.16
N ILE A 54 11.19 -28.85 -9.30
CA ILE A 54 10.22 -29.56 -10.14
C ILE A 54 9.56 -30.63 -9.26
N LEU A 55 8.27 -30.49 -9.02
CA LEU A 55 7.48 -31.50 -8.33
C LEU A 55 6.86 -32.43 -9.36
N ILE A 56 7.13 -33.73 -9.25
CA ILE A 56 6.61 -34.74 -10.17
C ILE A 56 5.79 -35.79 -9.42
N LYS A 57 4.79 -36.33 -10.10
CA LYS A 57 4.07 -37.53 -9.73
C LYS A 57 4.57 -38.69 -10.57
N LEU A 58 4.86 -39.80 -9.91
CA LEU A 58 5.48 -40.98 -10.52
C LEU A 58 5.01 -42.26 -9.83
N ILE A 59 5.17 -43.39 -10.51
CA ILE A 59 5.09 -44.69 -9.85
C ILE A 59 6.40 -44.97 -9.10
N PRO A 60 6.37 -45.65 -7.93
CA PRO A 60 7.57 -45.93 -7.14
C PRO A 60 8.69 -46.64 -7.91
N ASP A 61 8.32 -47.49 -8.88
CA ASP A 61 9.27 -48.29 -9.66
C ASP A 61 10.19 -47.44 -10.55
N HIS A 62 9.84 -46.18 -10.83
CA HIS A 62 10.70 -45.24 -11.58
C HIS A 62 11.70 -44.48 -10.71
N ALA A 63 11.59 -44.53 -9.37
CA ALA A 63 12.34 -43.65 -8.47
C ALA A 63 13.86 -43.79 -8.63
N GLU A 64 14.38 -45.02 -8.53
CA GLU A 64 15.83 -45.29 -8.59
C GLU A 64 16.42 -44.92 -9.96
N ALA A 65 15.71 -45.22 -11.05
CA ALA A 65 16.16 -44.90 -12.40
C ALA A 65 16.19 -43.38 -12.63
N ILE A 66 15.15 -42.65 -12.22
CA ILE A 66 15.10 -41.18 -12.31
C ILE A 66 16.25 -40.56 -11.51
N GLU A 67 16.52 -41.07 -10.31
CA GLU A 67 17.58 -40.54 -9.45
C GLU A 67 18.97 -40.68 -10.09
N GLN A 68 19.30 -41.87 -10.59
CA GLN A 68 20.59 -42.12 -11.25
C GLN A 68 20.78 -41.23 -12.48
N ASP A 69 19.76 -41.17 -13.34
CA ASP A 69 19.78 -40.41 -14.58
C ASP A 69 19.94 -38.90 -14.36
N LEU A 70 19.27 -38.35 -13.35
CA LEU A 70 19.36 -36.94 -13.01
C LEU A 70 20.68 -36.60 -12.32
N ILE A 71 21.23 -37.47 -11.49
CA ILE A 71 22.57 -37.28 -10.90
C ILE A 71 23.64 -37.27 -11.99
N GLU A 72 23.56 -38.19 -12.97
CA GLU A 72 24.48 -38.19 -14.11
C GLU A 72 24.34 -36.91 -14.92
N LEU A 73 23.11 -36.50 -15.22
CA LEU A 73 22.84 -35.25 -15.93
C LEU A 73 23.45 -34.05 -15.20
N GLY A 74 23.29 -33.97 -13.87
CA GLY A 74 23.84 -32.91 -13.04
C GLY A 74 25.35 -32.72 -13.25
N ASN A 75 26.10 -33.82 -13.31
CA ASN A 75 27.53 -33.80 -13.62
C ASN A 75 27.80 -33.25 -15.04
N GLN A 76 27.02 -33.69 -16.04
CA GLN A 76 27.17 -33.25 -17.44
C GLN A 76 26.88 -31.75 -17.60
N ILE A 77 25.85 -31.24 -16.93
CA ILE A 77 25.46 -29.83 -17.00
C ILE A 77 26.11 -28.98 -15.90
N SER A 78 26.99 -29.54 -15.07
CA SER A 78 27.66 -28.83 -13.96
C SER A 78 26.66 -28.15 -13.01
N ALA A 79 25.60 -28.86 -12.64
CA ALA A 79 24.60 -28.43 -11.67
C ALA A 79 24.39 -29.53 -10.62
N ASP A 80 24.13 -29.11 -9.38
CA ASP A 80 23.79 -30.00 -8.28
C ASP A 80 22.30 -30.34 -8.38
N ILE A 81 21.98 -31.63 -8.47
CA ILE A 81 20.60 -32.12 -8.49
C ILE A 81 20.36 -32.97 -7.24
N ALA A 82 19.39 -32.57 -6.43
CA ALA A 82 18.91 -33.31 -5.26
C ALA A 82 17.45 -33.73 -5.48
N ILE A 83 17.08 -34.90 -4.96
CA ILE A 83 15.75 -35.48 -5.17
C ILE A 83 15.23 -36.00 -3.83
N ASP A 84 14.00 -35.62 -3.48
CA ASP A 84 13.32 -36.11 -2.29
C ASP A 84 12.02 -36.82 -2.69
N PHE A 85 11.93 -38.12 -2.41
CA PHE A 85 10.77 -38.94 -2.69
C PHE A 85 9.86 -39.01 -1.47
N SER A 86 8.56 -38.76 -1.67
CA SER A 86 7.58 -38.81 -0.59
C SER A 86 6.26 -39.44 -1.03
N GLN A 87 5.60 -40.08 -0.08
CA GLN A 87 4.21 -40.52 -0.22
C GLN A 87 3.33 -39.38 0.32
N SER A 88 2.66 -38.65 -0.57
CA SER A 88 1.88 -37.48 -0.18
C SER A 88 0.73 -37.88 0.75
N ALA A 89 0.77 -37.36 1.99
CA ALA A 89 -0.40 -37.23 2.84
C ALA A 89 -1.29 -36.11 2.28
N SER A 90 -2.61 -36.30 2.37
CA SER A 90 -3.65 -35.47 1.76
C SER A 90 -3.36 -33.96 1.71
N LEU A 91 -3.55 -33.37 0.53
CA LEU A 91 -3.75 -31.94 0.38
C LEU A 91 -5.02 -31.50 1.13
N SER A 92 -4.92 -30.34 1.79
CA SER A 92 -5.99 -29.46 2.29
C SER A 92 -6.38 -29.55 3.77
N ALA A 93 -5.92 -28.55 4.51
CA ALA A 93 -6.87 -27.65 5.17
C ALA A 93 -6.83 -26.33 4.38
N ASP A 94 -7.96 -25.63 4.25
CA ASP A 94 -7.94 -24.25 3.76
C ASP A 94 -7.07 -23.42 4.70
N LYS A 95 -6.05 -22.76 4.16
CA LYS A 95 -5.16 -21.90 4.94
C LYS A 95 -5.33 -20.47 4.46
N LEU A 96 -5.37 -19.54 5.40
CA LEU A 96 -5.41 -18.11 5.08
C LEU A 96 -4.06 -17.74 4.48
N LYS A 97 -4.07 -17.14 3.29
CA LYS A 97 -2.88 -16.56 2.66
C LYS A 97 -3.04 -15.05 2.71
N ALA A 98 -2.00 -14.37 3.18
CA ALA A 98 -1.98 -12.93 3.26
C ALA A 98 -0.61 -12.40 2.87
N TYR A 99 -0.59 -11.14 2.46
CA TYR A 99 0.58 -10.41 2.08
C TYR A 99 0.94 -9.41 3.18
N PHE A 100 2.23 -9.30 3.44
CA PHE A 100 2.78 -8.16 4.17
C PHE A 100 3.62 -7.38 3.20
N MET A 101 3.47 -6.06 3.17
CA MET A 101 4.37 -5.20 2.44
C MET A 101 5.03 -4.26 3.42
N LEU A 102 6.35 -4.39 3.56
CA LEU A 102 7.18 -3.50 4.35
C LEU A 102 7.85 -2.51 3.41
N VAL A 103 7.63 -1.22 3.61
CA VAL A 103 8.28 -0.17 2.79
C VAL A 103 9.33 0.55 3.62
N GLU A 104 10.58 0.51 3.16
CA GLU A 104 11.70 1.15 3.85
C GLU A 104 12.74 1.71 2.88
N ARG A 105 13.47 2.73 3.33
CA ARG A 105 14.61 3.25 2.56
C ARG A 105 15.75 2.23 2.49
N ASN A 106 16.10 1.66 3.65
CA ASN A 106 17.17 0.68 3.80
C ASN A 106 16.65 -0.47 4.65
N LEU A 107 16.37 -1.60 4.02
CA LEU A 107 15.93 -2.79 4.72
C LEU A 107 17.05 -3.32 5.63
N GLN A 108 16.90 -3.10 6.94
CA GLN A 108 17.85 -3.58 7.94
C GLN A 108 17.42 -4.95 8.49
N PRO A 109 18.36 -5.89 8.72
CA PRO A 109 18.01 -7.21 9.27
C PRO A 109 17.21 -7.15 10.57
N LYS A 110 17.51 -6.18 11.45
CA LYS A 110 16.76 -5.97 12.70
C LYS A 110 15.28 -5.62 12.46
N ARG A 111 15.01 -4.81 11.43
CA ARG A 111 13.65 -4.35 11.09
C ARG A 111 12.85 -5.47 10.43
N LEU A 112 13.53 -6.25 9.59
CA LEU A 112 13.00 -7.49 9.04
C LEU A 112 12.65 -8.51 10.14
N ALA A 113 13.50 -8.66 11.16
CA ALA A 113 13.29 -9.57 12.28
C ALA A 113 11.96 -9.32 13.00
N TYR A 114 11.58 -8.06 13.26
CA TYR A 114 10.30 -7.75 13.90
C TYR A 114 9.10 -8.35 13.17
N LEU A 115 9.10 -8.29 11.84
CA LEU A 115 8.01 -8.83 11.04
C LEU A 115 8.08 -10.35 10.93
N THR A 116 9.26 -10.94 10.77
CA THR A 116 9.39 -12.40 10.67
C THR A 116 9.10 -13.10 11.99
N ASP A 117 9.53 -12.53 13.11
CA ASP A 117 9.27 -13.04 14.46
C ASP A 117 7.76 -12.94 14.75
N PHE A 118 7.14 -11.80 14.41
CA PHE A 118 5.68 -11.64 14.52
C PHE A 118 4.92 -12.69 13.72
N ILE A 119 5.26 -12.89 12.43
CA ILE A 119 4.62 -13.91 11.58
C ILE A 119 4.72 -15.30 12.22
N GLN A 120 5.88 -15.63 12.81
CA GLN A 120 6.10 -16.90 13.50
C GLN A 120 5.30 -17.01 14.81
N GLU A 121 5.20 -15.93 15.59
CA GLU A 121 4.41 -15.87 16.84
C GLU A 121 2.91 -16.07 16.59
N VAL A 122 2.38 -15.48 15.51
CA VAL A 122 1.00 -15.70 15.08
C VAL A 122 0.82 -16.98 14.25
N GLY A 123 1.77 -17.93 14.29
CA GLY A 123 1.62 -19.24 13.65
C GLY A 123 1.61 -19.23 12.12
N GLY A 124 2.14 -18.18 11.51
CA GLY A 124 2.32 -18.05 10.07
C GLY A 124 3.62 -18.68 9.58
N ASN A 125 3.58 -19.13 8.33
CA ASN A 125 4.76 -19.57 7.58
C ASN A 125 4.97 -18.66 6.37
N ILE A 126 6.19 -18.15 6.21
CA ILE A 126 6.53 -17.31 5.06
C ILE A 126 6.68 -18.22 3.83
N LEU A 127 5.88 -17.95 2.80
CA LEU A 127 5.90 -18.69 1.54
C LEU A 127 6.88 -18.08 0.53
N THR A 128 6.89 -16.75 0.41
CA THR A 128 7.75 -16.03 -0.52
C THR A 128 8.16 -14.67 0.04
N MET A 129 9.34 -14.20 -0.36
CA MET A 129 9.83 -12.84 -0.10
C MET A 129 10.41 -12.28 -1.40
N GLN A 130 10.02 -11.05 -1.75
CA GLN A 130 10.49 -10.37 -2.95
C GLN A 130 10.73 -8.90 -2.65
N ILE A 131 11.88 -8.39 -3.11
CA ILE A 131 12.20 -6.97 -3.03
C ILE A 131 11.77 -6.28 -4.32
N GLU A 132 11.07 -5.16 -4.21
CA GLU A 132 10.84 -4.21 -5.29
C GLU A 132 11.49 -2.87 -4.94
N LYS A 133 11.85 -2.09 -5.96
CA LYS A 133 12.55 -0.81 -5.77
C LYS A 133 11.96 0.25 -6.67
N ILE A 134 11.68 1.42 -6.09
CA ILE A 134 11.30 2.63 -6.80
C ILE A 134 12.26 3.73 -6.36
N VAL A 135 13.09 4.22 -7.28
CA VAL A 135 14.13 5.23 -7.00
C VAL A 135 15.06 4.76 -5.86
N ASP A 136 15.09 5.45 -4.72
CA ASP A 136 15.90 5.14 -3.54
C ASP A 136 15.10 4.40 -2.45
N LEU A 137 13.84 4.05 -2.73
CA LEU A 137 12.96 3.33 -1.82
C LEU A 137 12.94 1.85 -2.16
N THR A 138 12.94 1.02 -1.12
CA THR A 138 12.86 -0.44 -1.23
C THR A 138 11.56 -0.91 -0.58
N SER A 139 10.69 -1.59 -1.32
CA SER A 139 9.65 -2.41 -0.68
C SER A 139 10.11 -3.85 -0.60
N LEU A 140 9.74 -4.49 0.49
CA LEU A 140 9.83 -5.93 0.66
C LEU A 140 8.40 -6.47 0.78
N VAL A 141 8.02 -7.29 -0.19
CA VAL A 141 6.73 -7.99 -0.23
C VAL A 141 6.93 -9.41 0.28
N PHE A 142 6.17 -9.75 1.31
CA PHE A 142 6.06 -11.09 1.86
C PHE A 142 4.72 -11.68 1.48
N LYS A 143 4.71 -12.97 1.21
CA LYS A 143 3.50 -13.78 1.24
C LYS A 143 3.65 -14.78 2.37
N ALA A 144 2.69 -14.80 3.28
CA ALA A 144 2.65 -15.75 4.38
C ALA A 144 1.34 -16.54 4.37
N GLU A 145 1.39 -17.73 4.95
CA GLU A 145 0.26 -18.64 5.10
C GLU A 145 0.05 -18.98 6.57
N PHE A 146 -1.20 -18.92 7.00
CA PHE A 146 -1.60 -19.07 8.40
C PHE A 146 -2.57 -20.24 8.55
N ALA A 147 -2.37 -21.06 9.58
CA ALA A 147 -3.29 -22.14 9.91
C ALA A 147 -4.52 -21.58 10.63
N PHE A 148 -5.65 -21.43 9.92
CA PHE A 148 -6.97 -21.00 10.43
C PHE A 148 -6.93 -20.01 11.59
N LEU A 149 -6.64 -18.74 11.27
CA LEU A 149 -6.66 -17.63 12.22
C LEU A 149 -7.60 -16.53 11.73
N ASP A 150 -8.14 -15.77 12.68
CA ASP A 150 -8.97 -14.62 12.41
C ASP A 150 -8.14 -13.52 11.73
N PHE A 151 -8.45 -13.25 10.46
CA PHE A 151 -7.77 -12.25 9.63
C PHE A 151 -7.79 -10.86 10.30
N GLU A 152 -8.93 -10.46 10.88
CA GLU A 152 -9.06 -9.15 11.53
C GLU A 152 -8.18 -9.07 12.78
N SER A 153 -8.07 -10.16 13.54
CA SER A 153 -7.16 -10.25 14.67
C SER A 153 -5.70 -10.09 14.24
N ILE A 154 -5.26 -10.78 13.18
CA ILE A 154 -3.89 -10.64 12.66
C ILE A 154 -3.65 -9.23 12.12
N LYS A 155 -4.61 -8.65 11.40
CA LYS A 155 -4.52 -7.28 10.88
C LYS A 155 -4.32 -6.28 12.01
N GLN A 156 -5.11 -6.38 13.09
CA GLN A 156 -4.98 -5.53 14.26
C GLN A 156 -3.63 -5.71 14.97
N GLN A 157 -3.18 -6.95 15.17
CA GLN A 157 -1.88 -7.23 15.82
C GLN A 157 -0.70 -6.76 14.96
N THR A 158 -0.78 -6.93 13.64
CA THR A 158 0.22 -6.45 12.68
C THR A 158 0.37 -4.94 12.80
N LYS A 159 -0.75 -4.21 12.83
CA LYS A 159 -0.76 -2.75 13.01
C LYS A 159 -0.15 -2.34 14.35
N GLN A 160 -0.48 -3.00 15.45
CA GLN A 160 0.11 -2.72 16.75
C GLN A 160 1.63 -2.93 16.75
N MET A 161 2.10 -4.03 16.17
CA MET A 161 3.53 -4.34 16.03
C MET A 161 4.23 -3.30 15.15
N ALA A 162 3.63 -2.92 14.02
CA ALA A 162 4.16 -1.93 13.10
C ALA A 162 4.32 -0.56 13.78
N LEU A 163 3.28 -0.09 14.48
CA LEU A 163 3.32 1.18 15.22
C LEU A 163 4.35 1.16 16.36
N ALA A 164 4.41 0.08 17.15
CA ALA A 164 5.36 -0.04 18.26
C ALA A 164 6.83 0.00 17.79
N ASN A 165 7.10 -0.45 16.56
CA ASN A 165 8.44 -0.54 16.00
C ASN A 165 8.74 0.54 14.93
N ASN A 166 7.82 1.48 14.70
CA ASN A 166 7.90 2.49 13.63
C ASN A 166 8.18 1.86 12.25
N LEU A 167 7.37 0.87 11.88
CA LEU A 167 7.42 0.20 10.58
C LEU A 167 6.21 0.66 9.73
N ASP A 168 6.44 0.95 8.46
CA ASP A 168 5.38 1.19 7.49
C ASP A 168 5.02 -0.16 6.85
N ILE A 169 3.96 -0.80 7.36
CA ILE A 169 3.51 -2.13 6.92
C ILE A 169 2.08 -2.05 6.41
N TYR A 170 1.85 -2.61 5.23
CA TYR A 170 0.52 -2.95 4.74
C TYR A 170 0.29 -4.46 4.87
N PHE A 171 -0.91 -4.85 5.32
CA PHE A 171 -1.29 -6.26 5.48
C PHE A 171 -2.70 -6.49 4.97
N ASP A 172 -2.84 -7.45 4.06
CA ASP A 172 -4.14 -7.85 3.50
C ASP A 172 -4.06 -9.22 2.82
N THR A 173 -5.22 -9.79 2.46
CA THR A 173 -5.33 -11.05 1.70
C THR A 173 -4.92 -10.90 0.23
N GLU A 174 -4.94 -9.67 -0.30
CA GLU A 174 -4.54 -9.33 -1.65
C GLU A 174 -3.56 -8.14 -1.64
N LEU A 175 -2.76 -7.99 -2.68
CA LEU A 175 -1.99 -6.77 -2.88
C LEU A 175 -2.91 -5.66 -3.43
N LEU A 176 -2.59 -4.38 -3.19
CA LEU A 176 -3.39 -3.27 -3.72
C LEU A 176 -3.48 -3.29 -5.26
N ASN A 177 -2.45 -3.82 -5.93
CA ASN A 177 -2.38 -3.96 -7.39
C ASN A 177 -3.08 -5.23 -7.92
N ASN A 178 -4.18 -5.66 -7.30
CA ASN A 178 -4.95 -6.84 -7.69
C ASN A 178 -5.63 -6.77 -9.09
N GLY A 179 -5.34 -5.74 -9.88
CA GLY A 179 -5.90 -5.52 -11.22
C GLY A 179 -7.17 -4.68 -11.23
N ASP A 180 -7.77 -4.41 -10.07
CA ASP A 180 -8.95 -3.57 -9.99
C ASP A 180 -8.62 -2.09 -10.18
N ARG A 181 -9.55 -1.38 -10.81
CA ARG A 181 -9.47 0.08 -10.90
C ARG A 181 -9.74 0.69 -9.52
N LYS A 182 -8.73 1.35 -8.96
CA LYS A 182 -8.82 2.09 -7.69
C LYS A 182 -9.12 3.59 -7.86
N LEU A 183 -9.70 4.18 -6.82
CA LEU A 183 -9.84 5.63 -6.62
C LEU A 183 -8.93 6.07 -5.46
N PHE A 184 -7.90 6.85 -5.75
CA PHE A 184 -7.01 7.44 -4.76
C PHE A 184 -7.57 8.79 -4.33
N VAL A 185 -7.74 8.98 -3.02
CA VAL A 185 -8.27 10.21 -2.44
C VAL A 185 -7.24 10.77 -1.46
N PHE A 186 -6.80 12.00 -1.73
CA PHE A 186 -5.77 12.68 -0.95
C PHE A 186 -6.38 13.84 -0.16
N ASP A 187 -6.00 13.97 1.11
CA ASP A 187 -6.10 15.27 1.78
C ASP A 187 -5.11 16.27 1.16
N MET A 188 -5.37 17.56 1.32
CA MET A 188 -4.52 18.63 0.80
C MET A 188 -3.48 19.09 1.83
N ASP A 189 -3.94 19.79 2.87
CA ASP A 189 -3.09 20.37 3.91
C ASP A 189 -2.31 19.26 4.63
N SER A 190 -1.05 19.50 4.95
CA SER A 190 -0.16 18.51 5.61
C SER A 190 -0.01 17.14 4.90
N THR A 191 -0.57 16.97 3.69
CA THR A 191 -0.53 15.73 2.90
C THR A 191 0.01 15.97 1.49
N LEU A 192 -0.74 16.63 0.60
CA LEU A 192 -0.21 17.04 -0.72
C LEU A 192 0.74 18.23 -0.59
N ILE A 193 0.50 19.11 0.38
CA ILE A 193 1.36 20.27 0.69
C ILE A 193 1.87 20.17 2.14
N GLY A 194 2.91 20.92 2.47
CA GLY A 194 3.46 20.95 3.84
C GLY A 194 2.81 22.00 4.73
N GLU A 195 2.12 22.97 4.12
CA GLU A 195 1.51 24.12 4.77
C GLU A 195 0.04 23.88 5.11
N GLU A 196 -0.50 24.71 5.99
CA GLU A 196 -1.93 24.85 6.26
C GLU A 196 -2.45 26.09 5.51
N VAL A 197 -3.35 25.91 4.54
CA VAL A 197 -3.83 27.01 3.68
C VAL A 197 -4.43 28.18 4.48
N ILE A 198 -5.17 27.89 5.55
CA ILE A 198 -5.80 28.94 6.37
C ILE A 198 -4.77 29.78 7.14
N ASP A 199 -3.65 29.19 7.56
CA ASP A 199 -2.59 29.91 8.25
C ASP A 199 -1.85 30.84 7.27
N GLN A 200 -1.64 30.39 6.02
CA GLN A 200 -1.08 31.21 4.94
C GLN A 200 -1.94 32.43 4.60
N LEU A 201 -3.27 32.28 4.66
CA LEU A 201 -4.21 33.39 4.52
C LEU A 201 -4.17 34.32 5.72
N ALA A 202 -4.16 33.77 6.93
CA ALA A 202 -4.16 34.52 8.17
C ALA A 202 -2.91 35.41 8.32
N GLU A 203 -1.74 34.92 7.88
CA GLU A 203 -0.50 35.69 7.87
C GLU A 203 -0.61 36.92 6.97
N ARG A 204 -1.10 36.77 5.73
CA ARG A 204 -1.30 37.88 4.79
C ARG A 204 -2.41 38.83 5.22
N ALA A 205 -3.37 38.34 6.00
CA ALA A 205 -4.45 39.13 6.58
C ALA A 205 -4.05 39.83 7.89
N GLY A 206 -2.87 39.53 8.46
CA GLY A 206 -2.42 40.11 9.73
C GLY A 206 -3.15 39.58 10.97
N VAL A 207 -3.78 38.41 10.88
CA VAL A 207 -4.59 37.77 11.94
C VAL A 207 -4.06 36.39 12.36
N ALA A 208 -2.81 36.07 12.01
CA ALA A 208 -2.18 34.77 12.28
C ALA A 208 -2.24 34.36 13.76
N ASP A 209 -1.95 35.26 14.68
CA ASP A 209 -1.97 34.96 16.12
C ASP A 209 -3.37 34.57 16.62
N GLN A 210 -4.42 35.22 16.08
CA GLN A 210 -5.80 34.96 16.44
C GLN A 210 -6.26 33.60 15.87
N VAL A 211 -5.93 33.33 14.61
CA VAL A 211 -6.23 32.03 13.98
C VAL A 211 -5.54 30.89 14.72
N LYS A 212 -4.27 31.06 15.08
CA LYS A 212 -3.51 30.08 15.87
C LYS A 212 -4.14 29.80 17.23
N ALA A 213 -4.61 30.82 17.94
CA ALA A 213 -5.28 30.65 19.24
C ALA A 213 -6.58 29.84 19.12
N ILE A 214 -7.35 30.05 18.04
CA ILE A 214 -8.57 29.28 17.77
C ILE A 214 -8.22 27.83 17.40
N THR A 215 -7.21 27.62 16.55
CA THR A 215 -6.74 26.26 16.16
C THR A 215 -6.28 25.47 17.40
N GLN A 216 -5.50 26.09 18.28
CA GLN A 216 -5.06 25.47 19.54
C GLN A 216 -6.25 25.11 20.44
N SER A 217 -7.26 25.99 20.52
CA SER A 217 -8.47 25.73 21.31
C SER A 217 -9.27 24.55 20.75
N ALA A 218 -9.37 24.44 19.42
CA ALA A 218 -10.03 23.32 18.76
C ALA A 218 -9.29 22.00 18.98
N MET A 219 -7.95 22.00 18.86
CA MET A 219 -7.12 20.83 19.14
C MET A 219 -7.17 20.39 20.61
N ALA A 220 -7.41 21.33 21.53
CA ALA A 220 -7.64 21.04 22.94
C ALA A 220 -9.05 20.47 23.24
N GLY A 221 -9.92 20.39 22.23
CA GLY A 221 -11.30 19.90 22.36
C GLY A 221 -12.29 20.93 22.93
N SER A 222 -11.90 22.20 23.04
CA SER A 222 -12.73 23.26 23.60
C SER A 222 -13.86 23.70 22.66
N ILE A 223 -13.67 23.54 21.35
CA ILE A 223 -14.65 23.85 20.29
C ILE A 223 -14.59 22.76 19.21
N ASP A 224 -15.71 22.50 18.53
CA ASP A 224 -15.73 21.55 17.42
C ASP A 224 -15.09 22.11 16.14
N PHE A 225 -14.82 21.23 15.17
CA PHE A 225 -14.14 21.61 13.92
C PHE A 225 -14.91 22.67 13.12
N ALA A 226 -16.23 22.52 13.00
CA ALA A 226 -17.05 23.42 12.20
C ALA A 226 -17.08 24.82 12.82
N GLN A 227 -17.25 24.90 14.13
CA GLN A 227 -17.17 26.15 14.89
C GLN A 227 -15.78 26.78 14.75
N SER A 228 -14.72 26.01 14.96
CA SER A 228 -13.34 26.49 14.79
C SER A 228 -13.07 27.04 13.39
N LEU A 229 -13.57 26.37 12.36
CA LEU A 229 -13.43 26.83 10.98
C LEU A 229 -14.18 28.14 10.74
N ILE A 230 -15.43 28.24 11.20
CA ILE A 230 -16.25 29.46 11.06
C ILE A 230 -15.58 30.65 11.76
N GLU A 231 -15.09 30.46 12.98
CA GLU A 231 -14.41 31.52 13.74
C GLU A 231 -13.14 32.00 13.02
N ARG A 232 -12.31 31.06 12.52
CA ARG A 232 -11.10 31.42 11.75
C ARG A 232 -11.42 32.11 10.43
N VAL A 233 -12.44 31.65 9.71
CA VAL A 233 -12.87 32.27 8.44
C VAL A 233 -13.45 33.66 8.68
N THR A 234 -14.13 33.90 9.81
CA THR A 234 -14.65 35.22 10.19
C THR A 234 -13.54 36.26 10.30
N LEU A 235 -12.36 35.87 10.79
CA LEU A 235 -11.20 36.77 10.89
C LEU A 235 -10.64 37.19 9.53
N LEU A 236 -10.96 36.46 8.45
CA LEU A 236 -10.51 36.77 7.10
C LEU A 236 -11.42 37.77 6.37
N ALA A 237 -12.45 38.30 7.04
CA ALA A 237 -13.34 39.30 6.46
C ALA A 237 -12.58 40.53 5.95
N GLY A 238 -12.84 40.93 4.71
CA GLY A 238 -12.21 42.09 4.05
C GLY A 238 -10.92 41.79 3.29
N VAL A 239 -10.38 40.57 3.37
CA VAL A 239 -9.24 40.12 2.57
C VAL A 239 -9.60 40.14 1.08
N SER A 240 -8.68 40.64 0.24
CA SER A 240 -8.86 40.71 -1.22
C SER A 240 -8.78 39.33 -1.85
N ILE A 241 -9.58 39.08 -2.90
CA ILE A 241 -9.45 37.83 -3.68
C ILE A 241 -8.07 37.65 -4.31
N SER A 242 -7.33 38.73 -4.57
CA SER A 242 -5.95 38.65 -5.06
C SER A 242 -5.02 37.94 -4.08
N THR A 243 -5.29 38.03 -2.78
CA THR A 243 -4.54 37.33 -1.73
C THR A 243 -4.74 35.81 -1.83
N LEU A 244 -5.91 35.33 -2.27
CA LEU A 244 -6.15 33.89 -2.49
C LEU A 244 -5.23 33.35 -3.59
N ASP A 245 -5.14 34.08 -4.70
CA ASP A 245 -4.24 33.78 -5.82
C ASP A 245 -2.75 33.78 -5.40
N GLU A 246 -2.36 34.73 -4.56
CA GLU A 246 -1.00 34.84 -4.02
C GLU A 246 -0.66 33.68 -3.09
N VAL A 247 -1.58 33.27 -2.21
CA VAL A 247 -1.41 32.09 -1.36
C VAL A 247 -1.29 30.85 -2.23
N GLY A 248 -2.22 30.64 -3.17
CA GLY A 248 -2.20 29.47 -4.05
C GLY A 248 -0.87 29.31 -4.78
N LYS A 249 -0.33 30.40 -5.36
CA LYS A 249 0.98 30.37 -6.05
C LYS A 249 2.18 30.09 -5.13
N ALA A 250 2.04 30.35 -3.83
CA ALA A 250 3.11 30.14 -2.86
C ALA A 250 3.10 28.72 -2.27
N LEU A 251 2.03 27.94 -2.47
CA LEU A 251 1.93 26.57 -1.97
C LEU A 251 2.99 25.68 -2.63
N THR A 252 3.65 24.86 -1.82
CA THR A 252 4.66 23.91 -2.29
C THR A 252 4.16 22.49 -2.07
N PHE A 253 4.08 21.71 -3.15
CA PHE A 253 3.77 20.29 -3.03
C PHE A 253 4.89 19.55 -2.30
N ASN A 254 4.48 18.61 -1.44
CA ASN A 254 5.38 17.67 -0.79
C ASN A 254 6.16 16.86 -1.85
N LEU A 255 7.34 16.38 -1.45
CA LEU A 255 8.22 15.63 -2.33
C LEU A 255 7.49 14.41 -2.92
N GLY A 256 7.57 14.25 -4.24
CA GLY A 256 7.03 13.08 -4.93
C GLY A 256 5.54 13.13 -5.27
N VAL A 257 4.80 14.17 -4.89
CA VAL A 257 3.36 14.31 -5.17
C VAL A 257 3.07 14.29 -6.67
N ASN A 258 3.80 15.08 -7.45
CA ASN A 258 3.60 15.21 -8.89
C ASN A 258 3.85 13.88 -9.60
N GLU A 259 4.92 13.18 -9.24
CA GLU A 259 5.29 11.87 -9.74
C GLU A 259 4.24 10.83 -9.37
N THR A 260 3.79 10.85 -8.12
CA THR A 260 2.80 9.90 -7.59
C THR A 260 1.48 10.02 -8.33
N ILE A 261 0.92 11.23 -8.44
CA ILE A 261 -0.34 11.45 -9.15
C ILE A 261 -0.21 11.07 -10.62
N LYS A 262 0.89 11.45 -11.30
CA LYS A 262 1.11 11.06 -12.70
C LYS A 262 1.18 9.54 -12.89
N ALA A 263 1.87 8.83 -12.01
CA ALA A 263 2.01 7.37 -12.06
C ALA A 263 0.66 6.68 -11.83
N ILE A 264 -0.09 7.10 -10.80
CA ILE A 264 -1.45 6.61 -10.51
C ILE A 264 -2.37 6.78 -11.73
N LYS A 265 -2.35 7.96 -12.35
CA LYS A 265 -3.15 8.25 -13.54
C LYS A 265 -2.73 7.41 -14.75
N LYS A 266 -1.42 7.24 -14.96
CA LYS A 266 -0.87 6.39 -16.03
C LYS A 266 -1.26 4.92 -15.86
N ALA A 267 -1.40 4.45 -14.61
CA ALA A 267 -1.88 3.11 -14.28
C ALA A 267 -3.41 2.93 -14.47
N GLY A 268 -4.15 3.96 -14.89
CA GLY A 268 -5.59 3.88 -15.19
C GLY A 268 -6.51 4.14 -14.00
N HIS A 269 -5.95 4.52 -12.86
CA HIS A 269 -6.69 4.85 -11.64
C HIS A 269 -7.26 6.29 -11.68
N LYS A 270 -8.14 6.56 -10.72
CA LYS A 270 -8.73 7.88 -10.52
C LYS A 270 -8.14 8.56 -9.28
N VAL A 271 -8.12 9.89 -9.31
CA VAL A 271 -7.55 10.73 -8.27
C VAL A 271 -8.58 11.79 -7.86
N ALA A 272 -8.85 11.87 -6.57
CA ALA A 272 -9.63 12.95 -5.98
C ALA A 272 -8.82 13.66 -4.88
N VAL A 273 -9.10 14.94 -4.67
CA VAL A 273 -8.60 15.71 -3.52
C VAL A 273 -9.78 16.13 -2.66
N VAL A 274 -9.71 15.85 -1.36
CA VAL A 274 -10.77 16.13 -0.40
C VAL A 274 -10.16 16.90 0.77
N SER A 275 -10.42 18.20 0.85
CA SER A 275 -9.69 19.13 1.73
C SER A 275 -10.61 19.90 2.68
N GLY A 276 -10.16 20.10 3.92
CA GLY A 276 -10.76 21.07 4.85
C GLY A 276 -10.44 22.53 4.51
N GLY A 277 -9.52 22.77 3.58
CA GLY A 277 -9.15 24.09 3.08
C GLY A 277 -10.17 24.65 2.09
N PHE A 278 -9.74 25.58 1.23
CA PHE A 278 -10.62 26.38 0.38
C PHE A 278 -10.42 26.13 -1.11
N ILE A 279 -11.49 25.78 -1.83
CA ILE A 279 -11.47 25.55 -3.28
C ILE A 279 -10.89 26.76 -4.03
N ASP A 280 -11.24 27.97 -3.58
CA ASP A 280 -10.81 29.24 -4.16
C ASP A 280 -9.29 29.47 -4.11
N VAL A 281 -8.56 28.69 -3.29
CA VAL A 281 -7.10 28.74 -3.15
C VAL A 281 -6.42 27.56 -3.84
N ILE A 282 -6.98 26.35 -3.69
CA ILE A 282 -6.30 25.10 -4.07
C ILE A 282 -6.56 24.67 -5.53
N GLU A 283 -7.63 25.14 -6.15
CA GLU A 283 -8.03 24.69 -7.49
C GLU A 283 -6.94 24.97 -8.54
N LYS A 284 -6.36 26.17 -8.50
CA LYS A 284 -5.35 26.58 -9.48
C LYS A 284 -4.00 25.87 -9.30
N PRO A 285 -3.41 25.76 -8.09
CA PRO A 285 -2.22 24.93 -7.87
C PRO A 285 -2.40 23.47 -8.30
N LEU A 286 -3.61 22.92 -8.13
CA LEU A 286 -3.94 21.55 -8.54
C LEU A 286 -4.17 21.40 -10.04
N SER A 287 -4.38 22.49 -10.79
CA SER A 287 -4.70 22.43 -12.23
C SER A 287 -3.58 21.87 -13.12
N ASP A 288 -2.33 21.93 -12.65
CA ASP A 288 -1.18 21.30 -13.33
C ASP A 288 -1.14 19.76 -13.12
N LEU A 289 -2.01 19.24 -12.25
CA LEU A 289 -2.14 17.82 -11.91
C LEU A 289 -3.43 17.26 -12.52
N VAL A 290 -3.36 16.02 -12.99
CA VAL A 290 -4.52 15.35 -13.58
C VAL A 290 -5.39 14.78 -12.47
N ILE A 291 -6.21 15.64 -11.86
CA ILE A 291 -7.14 15.31 -10.78
C ILE A 291 -8.56 15.23 -11.35
N ASP A 292 -9.30 14.17 -11.00
CA ASP A 292 -10.65 13.94 -11.52
C ASP A 292 -11.71 14.68 -10.69
N HIS A 293 -11.51 14.83 -9.38
CA HIS A 293 -12.46 15.48 -8.47
C HIS A 293 -11.74 16.31 -7.40
N ILE A 294 -12.27 17.50 -7.09
CA ILE A 294 -11.78 18.34 -5.99
C ILE A 294 -12.97 18.74 -5.13
N TYR A 295 -12.92 18.41 -3.83
CA TYR A 295 -13.92 18.78 -2.84
C TYR A 295 -13.24 19.59 -1.73
N ALA A 296 -13.73 20.80 -1.47
CA ALA A 296 -13.20 21.67 -0.43
C ALA A 296 -14.26 22.67 0.03
N ASN A 297 -13.99 23.39 1.12
CA ASN A 297 -14.84 24.51 1.54
C ASN A 297 -14.79 25.64 0.51
N LYS A 298 -15.85 26.44 0.44
CA LYS A 298 -15.91 27.59 -0.47
C LYS A 298 -16.12 28.88 0.31
N LEU A 299 -15.25 29.86 0.10
CA LEU A 299 -15.33 31.15 0.76
C LEU A 299 -16.44 32.00 0.12
N GLU A 300 -17.21 32.71 0.94
CA GLU A 300 -18.16 33.70 0.44
C GLU A 300 -17.42 34.98 0.05
N ILE A 301 -17.60 35.39 -1.22
CA ILE A 301 -16.93 36.54 -1.83
C ILE A 301 -17.99 37.57 -2.23
N ALA A 302 -17.80 38.82 -1.80
CA ALA A 302 -18.59 39.95 -2.23
C ALA A 302 -17.70 41.16 -2.54
N ASN A 303 -17.97 41.84 -3.66
CA ASN A 303 -17.23 43.04 -4.09
C ASN A 303 -15.70 42.84 -4.15
N GLY A 304 -15.25 41.66 -4.60
CA GLY A 304 -13.82 41.32 -4.71
C GLY A 304 -13.12 41.08 -3.37
N LYS A 305 -13.86 40.88 -2.28
CA LYS A 305 -13.33 40.61 -0.93
C LYS A 305 -14.06 39.46 -0.26
N LEU A 306 -13.38 38.81 0.68
CA LEU A 306 -13.99 37.80 1.56
C LEU A 306 -14.98 38.47 2.52
N THR A 307 -16.14 37.86 2.72
CA THR A 307 -17.13 38.35 3.70
C THR A 307 -16.86 37.84 5.12
N GLY A 308 -15.97 36.85 5.26
CA GLY A 308 -15.75 36.10 6.50
C GLY A 308 -16.73 34.95 6.72
N LYS A 309 -17.41 34.49 5.67
CA LYS A 309 -18.34 33.35 5.72
C LYS A 309 -17.98 32.28 4.69
N LEU A 310 -18.57 31.10 4.86
CA LEU A 310 -18.50 30.00 3.92
C LEU A 310 -19.80 29.89 3.11
N THR A 311 -19.71 29.33 1.91
CA THR A 311 -20.87 28.93 1.10
C THR A 311 -20.91 27.41 0.93
N GLY A 312 -22.11 26.83 0.94
CA GLY A 312 -22.29 25.40 0.80
C GLY A 312 -22.02 24.61 2.10
N PRO A 313 -21.97 23.27 2.00
CA PRO A 313 -21.69 22.41 3.16
C PRO A 313 -20.24 22.56 3.62
N ILE A 314 -20.00 22.39 4.92
CA ILE A 314 -18.66 22.41 5.51
C ILE A 314 -17.98 21.07 5.27
N MET A 315 -16.72 21.11 4.83
CA MET A 315 -15.85 19.94 4.64
C MET A 315 -15.22 19.51 5.97
N ASP A 316 -16.07 19.11 6.92
CA ASP A 316 -15.68 18.44 8.15
C ASP A 316 -15.45 16.94 7.93
N ALA A 317 -15.27 16.15 8.99
CA ALA A 317 -15.02 14.71 8.86
C ALA A 317 -16.14 13.97 8.11
N GLN A 318 -17.41 14.32 8.36
CA GLN A 318 -18.54 13.73 7.64
C GLN A 318 -18.67 14.27 6.21
N GLY A 319 -18.33 15.54 5.99
CA GLY A 319 -18.18 16.14 4.67
C GLY A 319 -17.16 15.37 3.83
N LYS A 320 -15.96 15.10 4.37
CA LYS A 320 -14.91 14.32 3.70
C LYS A 320 -15.37 12.90 3.36
N ALA A 321 -16.05 12.22 4.30
CA ALA A 321 -16.64 10.90 4.07
C ALA A 321 -17.73 10.93 2.96
N SER A 322 -18.53 11.99 2.90
CA SER A 322 -19.56 12.18 1.88
C SER A 322 -18.94 12.42 0.50
N ALA A 323 -17.88 13.23 0.43
CA ALA A 323 -17.11 13.50 -0.79
C ALA A 323 -16.48 12.21 -1.37
N LEU A 324 -15.93 11.34 -0.51
CA LEU A 324 -15.42 10.02 -0.94
C LEU A 324 -16.53 9.18 -1.58
N LYS A 325 -17.71 9.09 -0.94
CA LYS A 325 -18.86 8.34 -1.48
C LYS A 325 -19.33 8.91 -2.82
N GLU A 326 -19.36 10.23 -2.94
CA GLU A 326 -19.74 10.92 -4.17
C GLU A 326 -18.75 10.62 -5.31
N ALA A 327 -17.45 10.82 -5.08
CA ALA A 327 -16.41 10.53 -6.05
C ALA A 327 -16.42 9.06 -6.50
N ALA A 328 -16.51 8.13 -5.54
CA ALA A 328 -16.60 6.70 -5.81
C ALA A 328 -17.81 6.35 -6.68
N LYS A 329 -18.97 6.97 -6.39
CA LYS A 329 -20.20 6.79 -7.17
C LYS A 329 -20.07 7.34 -8.59
N ILE A 330 -19.53 8.55 -8.77
CA ILE A 330 -19.34 9.16 -10.09
C ILE A 330 -18.43 8.29 -10.96
N GLU A 331 -17.38 7.73 -10.35
CA GLU A 331 -16.40 6.89 -11.06
C GLU A 331 -16.80 5.42 -11.19
N ASN A 332 -17.93 5.04 -10.60
CA ASN A 332 -18.40 3.65 -10.52
C ASN A 332 -17.34 2.71 -9.93
N ILE A 333 -16.69 3.15 -8.85
CA ILE A 333 -15.67 2.39 -8.11
C ILE A 333 -16.24 2.03 -6.74
N PRO A 334 -16.28 0.74 -6.33
CA PRO A 334 -16.72 0.35 -4.99
C PRO A 334 -15.85 0.99 -3.90
N LEU A 335 -16.42 1.27 -2.73
CA LEU A 335 -15.65 1.80 -1.59
C LEU A 335 -14.49 0.87 -1.19
N ALA A 336 -14.65 -0.44 -1.31
CA ALA A 336 -13.58 -1.42 -1.09
C ALA A 336 -12.36 -1.21 -2.02
N ASN A 337 -12.52 -0.48 -3.12
CA ASN A 337 -11.47 -0.14 -4.08
C ASN A 337 -11.01 1.32 -4.00
N THR A 338 -11.32 2.02 -2.90
CA THR A 338 -10.81 3.37 -2.65
C THR A 338 -9.60 3.33 -1.73
N VAL A 339 -8.59 4.15 -2.04
CA VAL A 339 -7.37 4.32 -1.23
C VAL A 339 -7.36 5.75 -0.69
N VAL A 340 -7.47 5.92 0.61
CA VAL A 340 -7.48 7.24 1.27
C VAL A 340 -6.12 7.55 1.89
N ILE A 341 -5.60 8.74 1.64
CA ILE A 341 -4.32 9.22 2.18
C ILE A 341 -4.57 10.55 2.89
N GLY A 342 -4.22 10.63 4.17
CA GLY A 342 -4.37 11.85 4.97
C GLY A 342 -3.48 11.81 6.22
N ASP A 343 -3.38 12.92 6.93
CA ASP A 343 -2.52 13.06 8.12
C ASP A 343 -3.32 13.29 9.42
N GLY A 344 -4.58 13.72 9.29
CA GLY A 344 -5.33 14.42 10.32
C GLY A 344 -6.56 13.69 10.86
N ALA A 345 -7.01 14.08 12.05
CA ALA A 345 -8.17 13.45 12.71
C ALA A 345 -9.49 13.71 11.94
N ASN A 346 -9.53 14.77 11.13
CA ASN A 346 -10.61 15.08 10.20
C ASN A 346 -10.74 14.06 9.06
N ASP A 347 -9.71 13.25 8.78
CA ASP A 347 -9.78 12.21 7.75
C ASP A 347 -10.37 10.89 8.24
N LEU A 348 -10.49 10.71 9.56
CA LEU A 348 -10.82 9.41 10.16
C LEU A 348 -12.16 8.83 9.71
N GLU A 349 -13.18 9.67 9.53
CA GLU A 349 -14.49 9.24 9.02
C GLU A 349 -14.44 8.86 7.53
N MET A 350 -13.56 9.50 6.76
CA MET A 350 -13.32 9.13 5.36
C MET A 350 -12.52 7.83 5.26
N MET A 351 -11.50 7.68 6.12
CA MET A 351 -10.68 6.46 6.21
C MET A 351 -11.47 5.24 6.72
N SER A 352 -12.45 5.43 7.61
CA SER A 352 -13.21 4.32 8.19
C SER A 352 -14.15 3.64 7.20
N ILE A 353 -14.53 4.34 6.13
CA ILE A 353 -15.42 3.83 5.07
C ILE A 353 -14.68 3.43 3.80
N SER A 354 -13.37 3.71 3.71
CA SER A 354 -12.56 3.38 2.55
C SER A 354 -12.10 1.92 2.60
N GLY A 355 -11.84 1.34 1.43
CA GLY A 355 -11.25 0.01 1.33
C GLY A 355 -9.83 -0.05 1.86
N HIS A 356 -9.05 1.00 1.60
CA HIS A 356 -7.69 1.14 2.10
C HIS A 356 -7.43 2.54 2.67
N SER A 357 -6.63 2.64 3.73
CA SER A 357 -6.25 3.94 4.30
C SER A 357 -4.80 4.00 4.78
N PHE A 358 -4.13 5.12 4.47
CA PHE A 358 -2.74 5.40 4.82
C PHE A 358 -2.64 6.72 5.58
N ALA A 359 -2.05 6.67 6.77
CA ALA A 359 -1.65 7.88 7.49
C ALA A 359 -0.31 8.38 6.94
N TYR A 360 -0.34 9.43 6.11
CA TYR A 360 0.87 10.04 5.55
C TYR A 360 1.46 11.05 6.53
N ASN A 361 2.63 10.74 7.10
CA ASN A 361 3.26 11.53 8.16
C ASN A 361 2.29 11.97 9.28
N GLY A 362 1.25 11.16 9.51
CA GLY A 362 0.07 11.57 10.26
C GLY A 362 0.29 11.66 11.77
N LYS A 363 -0.66 12.32 12.44
CA LYS A 363 -0.73 12.39 13.90
C LYS A 363 -0.97 11.01 14.49
N GLN A 364 -0.58 10.82 15.76
CA GLN A 364 -0.66 9.52 16.43
C GLN A 364 -2.06 8.88 16.36
N ILE A 365 -3.12 9.67 16.59
CA ILE A 365 -4.50 9.20 16.51
C ILE A 365 -4.90 8.67 15.13
N VAL A 366 -4.29 9.20 14.06
CA VAL A 366 -4.57 8.81 12.68
C VAL A 366 -3.82 7.53 12.35
N LYS A 367 -2.53 7.45 12.73
CA LYS A 367 -1.73 6.23 12.64
C LYS A 367 -2.38 5.05 13.36
N GLU A 368 -2.98 5.30 14.53
CA GLU A 368 -3.70 4.29 15.31
C GLU A 368 -5.03 3.85 14.68
N LYS A 369 -5.58 4.57 13.72
CA LYS A 369 -6.90 4.29 13.13
C LYS A 369 -6.84 3.95 11.64
N SER A 370 -5.85 4.40 10.89
CA SER A 370 -5.61 4.01 9.49
C SER A 370 -5.17 2.54 9.37
N GLU A 371 -5.31 1.93 8.21
CA GLU A 371 -4.85 0.55 8.00
C GLU A 371 -3.33 0.45 8.01
N SER A 372 -2.66 1.45 7.43
CA SER A 372 -1.22 1.52 7.32
C SER A 372 -0.71 2.95 7.51
N THR A 373 0.61 3.11 7.54
CA THR A 373 1.30 4.38 7.67
C THR A 373 2.28 4.57 6.53
N ILE A 374 2.50 5.82 6.13
CA ILE A 374 3.60 6.23 5.27
C ILE A 374 4.36 7.29 6.06
N SER A 375 5.44 6.88 6.73
CA SER A 375 6.27 7.76 7.55
C SER A 375 7.45 8.33 6.76
N HIS A 376 7.59 7.94 5.49
CA HIS A 376 8.59 8.50 4.60
C HIS A 376 8.15 9.90 4.10
N PRO A 377 9.05 10.90 4.03
CA PRO A 377 8.71 12.25 3.56
C PRO A 377 8.50 12.37 2.04
N ASP A 378 8.61 11.26 1.31
CA ASP A 378 8.45 11.22 -0.15
C ASP A 378 7.21 10.40 -0.47
N MET A 379 6.23 11.05 -1.10
CA MET A 379 4.94 10.45 -1.39
C MET A 379 5.04 9.29 -2.40
N ARG A 380 6.16 9.17 -3.15
CA ARG A 380 6.40 8.01 -4.02
C ARG A 380 6.45 6.70 -3.26
N ALA A 381 6.62 6.70 -1.94
CA ALA A 381 6.46 5.51 -1.10
C ALA A 381 5.06 4.87 -1.24
N LEU A 382 4.02 5.65 -1.52
CA LEU A 382 2.68 5.14 -1.81
C LEU A 382 2.65 4.24 -3.06
N LEU A 383 3.48 4.55 -4.06
CA LEU A 383 3.53 3.78 -5.30
C LEU A 383 4.01 2.34 -5.06
N LEU A 384 4.88 2.14 -4.08
CA LEU A 384 5.32 0.80 -3.67
C LEU A 384 4.15 0.00 -3.10
N PHE A 385 3.39 0.59 -2.16
CA PHE A 385 2.18 -0.04 -1.62
C PHE A 385 1.17 -0.34 -2.72
N ALA A 386 0.98 0.60 -3.65
CA ALA A 386 0.07 0.45 -4.77
C ALA A 386 0.60 -0.47 -5.89
N GLY A 387 1.85 -0.95 -5.83
CA GLY A 387 2.47 -1.77 -6.86
C GLY A 387 2.54 -1.08 -8.24
N ILE A 388 2.76 0.24 -8.26
CA ILE A 388 2.81 1.08 -9.46
C ILE A 388 4.27 1.49 -9.71
N ASN A 389 4.81 1.21 -10.90
CA ASN A 389 6.19 1.51 -11.28
C ASN A 389 6.35 2.76 -12.17
#